data_AF-A0A645JM28-F1
#
_entry.id   AF-A0A645JM28-F1
#
_cell.length_a   1.000
_cell.length_b   1.000
_cell.length_c   1.000
_cell.angle_alpha   90.00
_cell.angle_beta   90.00
_cell.angle_gamma   90.00
#
_symmetry.space_group_name_H-M   'P 1'
#
loop_
_entity.id
_entity.type
_entity.pdbx_description
1 polymer ?
#
loop_
_entity_poly.entity_id
_entity_poly.type
_entity_poly.pdbx_seq_one_letter_code
_entity_poly.pdbx_strand_id
1 'polypeptide(L)' 'MVGVNVGIPVPAGMFPFSGHKHSFFGDLHVLGKDGLRFYTESKVVTTRWFDEEERKQSSVGTWDGAL' A
#
# COMPACT_ATOMS: atom_id res chain seq x y z
N MET A 1 15.71 -7.23 13.63
CA MET A 1 16.93 -6.54 13.16
C MET A 1 18.13 -7.38 13.53
N VAL A 2 19.10 -7.49 12.62
CA VAL A 2 20.36 -8.22 12.84
C VAL A 2 21.49 -7.33 12.32
N GLY A 3 22.54 -7.15 13.12
CA GLY A 3 23.76 -6.48 12.71
C GLY A 3 24.98 -7.27 13.14
N VAL A 4 26.02 -7.28 12.30
CA VAL A 4 27.30 -7.94 12.58
C VAL A 4 28.35 -6.85 12.75
N ASN A 5 29.10 -6.86 13.86
CA ASN A 5 30.11 -5.86 14.18
C ASN A 5 29.60 -4.41 14.24
N VAL A 6 28.35 -4.19 14.71
CA VAL A 6 27.73 -2.87 14.85
C VAL A 6 26.96 -2.76 16.17
N GLY A 7 27.07 -1.63 16.86
CA GLY A 7 26.41 -1.41 18.16
C GLY A 7 24.90 -1.19 18.06
N ILE A 8 24.44 -0.48 17.01
CA ILE A 8 23.02 -0.24 16.76
C ILE A 8 22.71 -0.54 15.27
N PRO A 9 22.00 -1.63 14.96
CA PRO A 9 21.69 -2.01 13.59
C PRO A 9 20.47 -1.26 13.05
N VAL A 10 20.61 0.06 12.83
CA VAL A 10 19.54 0.87 12.23
C VAL A 10 19.54 0.69 10.71
N PRO A 11 18.44 0.21 10.09
CA PRO A 11 18.31 0.15 8.64
C PRO A 11 18.36 1.55 8.01
N ALA A 12 18.99 1.66 6.84
CA ALA A 12 18.83 2.85 5.99
C ALA A 12 17.36 3.00 5.56
N GLY A 13 16.90 4.24 5.29
CA GLY A 13 15.48 4.55 5.08
C GLY A 13 14.76 3.81 3.94
N MET A 14 15.52 3.16 3.04
CA MET A 14 14.97 2.30 1.99
C MET A 14 14.52 0.92 2.50
N PHE A 15 15.00 0.48 3.66
CA PHE A 15 14.69 -0.80 4.28
C PHE A 15 13.70 -0.63 5.44
N PRO A 16 12.86 -1.64 5.71
CA PRO A 16 11.90 -1.58 6.81
C PRO A 16 12.59 -1.55 8.18
N PHE A 17 12.07 -0.71 9.08
CA PHE A 17 12.42 -0.68 10.50
C PHE A 17 11.34 -1.39 11.31
N SER A 18 11.72 -2.47 12.01
CA SER A 18 10.79 -3.34 12.74
C SER A 18 11.48 -4.20 13.80
N GLY A 19 10.69 -4.90 14.61
CA GLY A 19 11.13 -5.92 15.55
C GLY A 19 10.29 -7.20 15.46
N HIS A 20 10.64 -8.23 16.24
CA HIS A 20 9.96 -9.52 16.26
C HIS A 20 9.43 -9.85 17.68
N LYS A 21 8.31 -10.58 17.78
CA LYS A 21 7.52 -10.78 19.01
C LYS A 21 6.90 -9.46 19.48
N HIS A 22 6.95 -9.13 20.78
CA HIS A 22 6.33 -7.94 21.36
C HIS A 22 7.08 -6.62 21.12
N SER A 23 8.06 -6.59 20.23
CA SER A 23 8.81 -5.37 19.92
C SER A 23 8.21 -4.53 18.78
N PHE A 24 7.16 -5.02 18.11
CA PHE A 24 6.45 -4.30 17.06
C PHE A 24 4.98 -4.76 17.03
N PHE A 25 4.08 -3.84 16.74
CA PHE A 25 2.65 -4.11 16.61
C PHE A 25 2.18 -3.68 15.22
N GLY A 26 1.40 -4.54 14.57
CA GLY A 26 1.00 -4.37 13.17
C GLY A 26 1.80 -5.25 12.22
N ASP A 27 1.37 -5.25 10.97
CA ASP A 27 1.92 -6.04 9.87
C ASP A 27 2.88 -5.22 8.98
N LEU A 28 2.61 -3.92 8.79
CA LEU A 28 3.42 -3.01 7.99
C LEU A 28 4.44 -2.26 8.85
N HIS A 29 5.72 -2.37 8.50
CA HIS A 29 6.84 -1.72 9.16
C HIS A 29 6.99 -0.23 8.83
N VAL A 30 7.78 0.50 9.63
CA VAL A 30 7.79 1.98 9.64
C VAL A 30 8.38 2.61 8.36
N LEU A 31 9.40 1.99 7.76
CA LEU A 31 10.21 2.58 6.68
C LEU A 31 10.17 1.72 5.40
N GLY A 32 10.74 2.26 4.32
CA GLY A 32 10.79 1.59 3.03
C GLY A 32 9.42 1.37 2.40
N LYS A 33 9.25 0.22 1.75
CA LYS A 33 8.01 -0.12 1.02
C LYS A 33 6.80 -0.32 1.95
N ASP A 34 7.04 -0.79 3.17
CA ASP A 34 5.96 -1.02 4.12
C ASP A 34 5.39 0.30 4.63
N GLY A 35 6.24 1.31 4.86
CA GLY A 35 5.79 2.67 5.21
C GLY A 35 4.96 3.30 4.09
N LEU A 36 5.33 3.10 2.81
CA LEU A 36 4.51 3.56 1.69
C LEU A 36 3.14 2.88 1.70
N ARG A 37 3.10 1.55 1.83
CA ARG A 37 1.85 0.77 1.91
C ARG A 37 0.97 1.15 3.10
N PHE A 38 1.56 1.59 4.20
CA PHE A 38 0.79 2.01 5.37
C PHE A 38 0.05 3.33 5.12
N TYR A 39 0.68 4.26 4.40
CA TYR A 39 0.08 5.56 4.08
C TYR A 39 -0.72 5.59 2.77
N THR A 40 -0.74 4.50 2.00
CA THR A 40 -1.46 4.41 0.72
C THR A 40 -2.35 3.18 0.67
N GLU A 41 -3.54 3.33 0.09
CA GLU A 41 -4.41 2.19 -0.19
C GLU A 41 -4.19 1.65 -1.60
N SER A 42 -4.22 0.32 -1.76
CA SER A 42 -4.18 -0.30 -3.08
C SER A 42 -5.58 -0.30 -3.69
N LYS A 43 -5.76 0.44 -4.78
CA LYS A 43 -7.01 0.50 -5.55
C LYS A 43 -6.89 -0.33 -6.84
N VAL A 44 -7.83 -1.25 -7.06
CA VAL A 44 -7.95 -2.02 -8.30
C VAL A 44 -9.06 -1.41 -9.15
N VAL A 45 -8.72 -0.97 -10.36
CA VAL A 45 -9.66 -0.34 -11.29
C VAL A 45 -9.87 -1.24 -12.50
N THR A 46 -11.14 -1.55 -12.79
CA THR A 46 -11.56 -2.23 -14.03
C THR A 46 -12.39 -1.26 -14.85
N THR A 47 -11.97 -0.99 -16.07
CA THR A 47 -12.69 -0.07 -16.98
C THR A 47 -13.25 -0.83 -18.18
N ARG A 48 -14.45 -0.42 -18.60
CA ARG A 48 -15.07 -0.84 -19.86
C ARG A 48 -15.37 0.41 -20.68
N TRP A 49 -15.03 0.37 -21.95
CA TRP A 49 -15.33 1.44 -22.91
C TRP A 49 -16.55 1.02 -23.74
N PHE A 50 -17.63 1.78 -23.60
CA PHE A 50 -18.88 1.55 -24.33
C PHE A 50 -18.86 2.23 -25.69
N ASP A 51 -19.57 1.66 -26.66
CA ASP A 51 -19.88 2.35 -27.91
C ASP A 51 -20.96 3.44 -27.71
N GLU A 52 -21.27 4.20 -28.76
CA GLU A 52 -22.16 5.37 -28.65
C GLU A 52 -23.62 5.01 -28.30
N GLU A 53 -24.06 3.82 -28.68
CA GLU A 53 -25.43 3.33 -28.41
C GLU A 53 -25.53 2.77 -27.00
N GLU A 54 -24.54 2.00 -26.55
CA GLU A 54 -24.45 1.48 -25.18
C GLU A 54 -24.34 2.62 -24.15
N ARG A 55 -23.60 3.69 -24.47
CA ARG A 55 -23.43 4.86 -23.59
C ARG A 55 -24.75 5.58 -23.28
N LYS A 56 -25.72 5.55 -24.20
CA LYS A 56 -27.05 6.16 -23.98
C LYS A 56 -27.93 5.35 -23.02
N GLN A 57 -27.61 4.06 -22.82
CA GLN A 57 -28.45 3.11 -22.09
C GLN A 57 -27.94 2.79 -20.67
N SER A 58 -26.64 2.94 -20.41
CA SER A 58 -26.05 2.53 -19.13
C SER A 58 -25.69 3.70 -18.21
N SER A 59 -26.33 3.79 -17.04
CA SER A 59 -25.76 4.50 -15.90
C SER A 59 -24.76 3.58 -15.19
N VAL A 60 -23.48 3.98 -15.14
CA VAL A 60 -22.43 3.22 -14.47
C VAL A 60 -21.94 4.03 -13.27
N GLY A 61 -22.10 3.47 -12.07
CA GLY A 61 -21.58 4.05 -10.83
C GLY A 61 -20.27 3.38 -10.41
N THR A 62 -19.45 4.11 -9.65
CA THR A 62 -18.29 3.57 -8.95
C THR A 62 -18.65 3.34 -7.48
N TRP A 63 -18.25 2.20 -6.92
CA TRP A 63 -18.58 1.82 -5.54
C TRP A 63 -17.83 2.66 -4.49
N ASP A 64 -16.72 3.27 -4.88
CA ASP A 64 -15.81 4.01 -4.00
C ASP A 64 -16.00 5.54 -4.04
N GLY A 65 -17.06 6.03 -4.69
CA GLY A 65 -17.40 7.46 -4.73
C GLY A 65 -16.36 8.33 -5.46
N ALA A 66 -15.41 7.72 -6.16
CA ALA A 66 -14.47 8.42 -7.03
C ALA A 66 -15.11 8.65 -8.41
N LEU A 67 -16.10 9.54 -8.46
CA LEU A 67 -16.61 10.23 -9.66
C LEU A 67 -17.10 11.63 -9.26
#